data_AF-A0A7I8N014-F1
#
_entry.id   AF-A0A7I8N014-F1
#
_cell.length_a   1.000
_cell.length_b   1.000
_cell.length_c   1.000
_cell.angle_alpha   90.00
_cell.angle_beta   90.00
_cell.angle_gamma   90.00
#
_symmetry.space_group_name_H-M   'P 1'
#
loop_
_entity.id
_entity.type
_entity.pdbx_description
1 polymer ?
#
loop_
_entity_poly.entity_id
_entity_poly.type
_entity_poly.pdbx_seq_one_letter_code
_entity_poly.pdbx_strand_id
1 'polypeptide(L)'
;MEPTGTPIFLQLWHCGRASHSDFHNGELPVSASAVKLNGDQIHTPLGKKEYETPRPLTVDDIKATVSDYHTAAENAKKAGFSGIEVHSANGYLINQFLDSKTNLRTDDYGGSLDNRYRFLKEVMASVLEIWPAERVGIRLSPNGVFNDMGSPDFRETFLYTIKQLNKLDLGYVH
;
A
#
# COMPACT_ATOMS: atom_id res chain seq x y z
N MET A 1 -8.12 17.42 21.35
CA MET A 1 -9.04 18.32 20.64
C MET A 1 -10.45 17.86 20.96
N GLU A 2 -11.36 18.78 21.29
CA GLU A 2 -12.78 18.45 21.43
C GLU A 2 -13.33 17.99 20.06
N PRO A 3 -14.11 16.89 19.99
CA PRO A 3 -14.69 16.41 18.74
C PRO A 3 -15.63 17.45 18.11
N THR A 4 -15.38 17.84 16.86
CA THR A 4 -16.22 18.81 16.13
C THR A 4 -17.51 18.20 15.55
N GLY A 5 -17.76 16.91 15.81
CA GLY A 5 -18.90 16.16 15.28
C GLY A 5 -18.75 15.66 13.84
N THR A 6 -17.67 16.03 13.14
CA THR A 6 -17.39 15.54 11.77
C THR A 6 -16.49 14.31 11.82
N PRO A 7 -16.87 13.17 11.20
CA PRO A 7 -16.01 12.00 11.13
C PRO A 7 -14.71 12.29 10.37
N ILE A 8 -13.59 11.81 10.90
CA ILE A 8 -12.26 11.88 10.26
C ILE A 8 -11.63 10.50 10.20
N PHE A 9 -11.08 10.13 9.06
CA PHE A 9 -10.43 8.84 8.82
C PHE A 9 -8.93 9.04 8.62
N LEU A 10 -8.10 8.17 9.22
CA LEU A 10 -6.66 8.22 9.03
C LEU A 10 -6.26 7.33 7.84
N GLN A 11 -5.60 7.90 6.84
CA GLN A 11 -5.04 7.12 5.75
C GLN A 11 -3.72 6.44 6.19
N LEU A 12 -3.71 5.12 6.20
CA LEU A 12 -2.54 4.30 6.54
C LEU A 12 -1.67 4.12 5.29
N TRP A 13 -0.39 4.43 5.40
CA TRP A 13 0.48 4.60 4.24
C TRP A 13 1.86 3.98 4.42
N HIS A 14 2.35 3.31 3.36
CA HIS A 14 3.72 2.84 3.23
C HIS A 14 4.22 3.18 1.82
N CYS A 15 5.26 4.02 1.71
CA CYS A 15 5.71 4.56 0.42
C CYS A 15 6.31 3.51 -0.53
N GLY A 16 6.90 2.46 0.01
CA GLY A 16 7.62 1.47 -0.78
C GLY A 16 8.76 2.13 -1.59
N ARG A 17 8.86 1.84 -2.89
CA ARG A 17 9.94 2.38 -3.76
C ARG A 17 9.87 3.89 -4.01
N ALA A 18 8.77 4.56 -3.68
CA ALA A 18 8.64 6.01 -3.77
C ALA A 18 9.30 6.67 -2.54
N SER A 19 10.58 6.39 -2.31
CA SER A 19 11.36 6.81 -1.15
C SER A 19 12.86 6.90 -1.50
N HIS A 20 13.69 7.21 -0.51
CA HIS A 20 15.15 7.33 -0.64
C HIS A 20 15.82 6.88 0.66
N SER A 21 17.04 6.35 0.59
CA SER A 21 17.86 5.89 1.70
C SER A 21 18.13 6.94 2.78
N ASP A 22 18.03 8.22 2.40
CA ASP A 22 18.09 9.39 3.29
C ASP A 22 16.99 9.36 4.37
N PHE A 23 15.87 8.66 4.13
CA PHE A 23 14.79 8.47 5.11
C PHE A 23 14.96 7.23 5.98
N HIS A 24 15.93 6.37 5.67
CA HIS A 24 16.07 5.02 6.22
C HIS A 24 17.46 4.75 6.79
N ASN A 25 18.15 5.79 7.28
CA ASN A 25 19.50 5.69 7.84
C ASN A 25 20.52 5.05 6.87
N GLY A 26 20.36 5.27 5.57
CA GLY A 26 21.22 4.71 4.52
C GLY A 26 20.74 3.38 3.93
N GLU A 27 19.73 2.74 4.52
CA GLU A 27 19.13 1.52 3.95
C GLU A 27 18.28 1.83 2.72
N LEU A 28 18.25 0.92 1.76
CA LEU A 28 17.46 1.12 0.54
C LEU A 28 15.94 1.09 0.84
N PRO A 29 15.15 1.90 0.13
CA PRO A 29 13.69 1.72 0.08
C PRO A 29 13.31 0.28 -0.27
N VAL A 30 12.11 -0.14 0.13
CA VAL A 30 11.62 -1.50 -0.11
C VAL A 30 10.48 -1.54 -1.11
N SER A 31 10.27 -2.68 -1.78
CA SER A 31 9.20 -2.87 -2.77
C SER A 31 8.86 -4.35 -2.95
N ALA A 32 7.85 -4.65 -3.78
CA ALA A 32 7.58 -6.02 -4.24
C ALA A 32 8.79 -6.63 -4.98
N SER A 33 9.50 -5.83 -5.78
CA SER A 33 10.65 -6.25 -6.59
C SER A 33 11.66 -5.12 -6.77
N ALA A 34 12.87 -5.45 -7.23
CA ALA A 34 13.97 -4.50 -7.47
C ALA A 34 13.77 -3.69 -8.76
N VAL A 35 12.62 -3.00 -8.86
CA VAL A 35 12.26 -2.18 -10.01
C VAL A 35 12.32 -0.71 -9.59
N LYS A 36 13.36 0.00 -10.04
CA LYS A 36 13.50 1.45 -9.81
C LYS A 36 12.30 2.22 -10.35
N LEU A 37 11.87 3.24 -9.62
CA LEU A 37 10.88 4.22 -10.09
C LEU A 37 11.58 5.19 -11.06
N ASN A 38 11.11 5.25 -12.31
CA ASN A 38 11.60 6.19 -13.31
C ASN A 38 10.69 7.42 -13.37
N GLY A 39 11.14 8.53 -12.80
CA GLY A 39 10.39 9.77 -12.77
C GLY A 39 11.27 10.92 -12.31
N ASP A 40 10.64 12.05 -12.00
CA ASP A 40 11.33 13.22 -11.45
C ASP A 40 12.01 12.89 -10.11
N GLN A 41 12.99 13.70 -9.72
CA GLN A 41 13.71 13.53 -8.47
C GLN A 41 12.81 13.53 -7.23
N ILE A 42 13.13 12.65 -6.27
CA ILE A 42 12.52 12.66 -4.94
C ILE A 42 13.07 13.82 -4.11
N HIS A 43 12.21 14.45 -3.31
CA HIS A 43 12.61 15.46 -2.35
C HIS A 43 13.03 14.76 -1.05
N THR A 44 14.30 14.92 -0.66
CA THR A 44 14.85 14.42 0.60
C THR A 44 15.16 15.58 1.54
N PRO A 45 15.46 15.33 2.83
CA PRO A 45 15.96 16.36 3.74
C PRO A 45 17.27 17.02 3.27
N LEU A 46 18.00 16.38 2.36
CA LEU A 46 19.27 16.85 1.80
C LEU A 46 19.13 17.43 0.38
N GLY A 47 17.89 17.68 -0.06
CA GLY A 47 17.57 18.21 -1.39
C GLY A 47 17.01 17.16 -2.35
N LYS A 48 16.85 17.56 -3.62
CA LYS A 48 16.34 16.65 -4.66
C LYS A 48 17.40 15.61 -5.03
N LYS A 49 16.99 14.34 -5.09
CA LYS A 49 17.85 13.20 -5.46
C LYS A 49 17.14 12.27 -6.43
N GLU A 50 17.92 11.47 -7.15
CA GLU A 50 17.38 10.41 -8.00
C GLU A 50 16.76 9.30 -7.15
N TYR A 51 15.73 8.63 -7.67
CA TYR A 51 15.25 7.40 -7.04
C TYR A 51 16.29 6.29 -7.10
N GLU A 52 16.33 5.48 -6.06
CA GLU A 52 17.18 4.30 -5.95
C GLU A 52 16.44 3.05 -6.40
N THR A 53 17.18 2.01 -6.79
CA THR A 53 16.58 0.68 -6.98
C THR A 53 16.22 0.12 -5.60
N PRO A 54 14.94 -0.19 -5.33
CA PRO A 54 14.53 -0.67 -4.02
C PRO A 54 15.03 -2.10 -3.77
N ARG A 55 15.16 -2.47 -2.50
CA ARG A 55 15.34 -3.86 -2.09
C ARG A 55 13.98 -4.60 -2.16
N PRO A 56 13.90 -5.79 -2.77
CA PRO A 56 12.70 -6.62 -2.67
C PRO A 56 12.45 -7.04 -1.22
N LEU A 57 11.20 -6.95 -0.77
CA LEU A 57 10.80 -7.50 0.52
C LEU A 57 10.97 -9.03 0.52
N THR A 58 11.49 -9.57 1.61
CA THR A 58 11.38 -11.01 1.89
C THR A 58 9.95 -11.35 2.34
N VAL A 59 9.59 -12.65 2.38
CA VAL A 59 8.28 -13.06 2.92
C VAL A 59 8.14 -12.65 4.39
N ASP A 60 9.23 -12.67 5.16
CA ASP A 60 9.18 -12.23 6.56
C ASP A 60 9.08 -10.70 6.68
N ASP A 61 9.70 -9.93 5.77
CA ASP A 61 9.47 -8.48 5.71
C ASP A 61 8.01 -8.15 5.37
N ILE A 62 7.37 -8.94 4.50
CA ILE A 62 5.95 -8.78 4.16
C ILE A 62 5.08 -9.00 5.40
N LYS A 63 5.32 -10.08 6.15
CA LYS A 63 4.59 -10.36 7.40
C LYS A 63 4.81 -9.25 8.44
N ALA A 64 6.05 -8.78 8.60
CA ALA A 64 6.36 -7.66 9.49
C ALA A 64 5.60 -6.39 9.06
N THR A 65 5.55 -6.10 7.76
CA THR A 65 4.81 -4.94 7.22
C THR A 65 3.30 -5.07 7.47
N VAL A 66 2.72 -6.27 7.36
CA VAL A 66 1.31 -6.51 7.74
C VAL A 66 1.10 -6.20 9.23
N SER A 67 2.03 -6.61 10.10
CA SER A 67 2.00 -6.28 11.53
C SER A 67 2.13 -4.78 11.80
N ASP A 68 2.86 -4.04 10.96
CA ASP A 68 2.94 -2.58 11.05
C ASP A 68 1.58 -1.93 10.71
N TYR A 69 0.87 -2.42 9.70
CA TYR A 69 -0.49 -1.97 9.39
C TYR A 69 -1.47 -2.26 10.54
N HIS A 70 -1.38 -3.44 11.17
CA HIS A 70 -2.15 -3.77 12.37
C HIS A 70 -1.91 -2.74 13.49
N THR A 71 -0.64 -2.52 13.80
CA THR A 71 -0.22 -1.57 14.86
C THR A 71 -0.67 -0.14 14.52
N ALA A 72 -0.56 0.26 13.26
CA ALA A 72 -1.03 1.56 12.79
C ALA A 72 -2.55 1.71 12.92
N ALA A 73 -3.32 0.65 12.62
CA ALA A 73 -4.76 0.62 12.80
C ALA A 73 -5.15 0.74 14.29
N GLU A 74 -4.45 0.06 15.20
CA GLU A 74 -4.64 0.23 16.64
C GLU A 74 -4.34 1.66 17.10
N ASN A 75 -3.24 2.22 16.61
CA ASN A 75 -2.81 3.58 16.95
C ASN A 75 -3.82 4.62 16.45
N ALA A 76 -4.37 4.44 15.25
CA ALA A 76 -5.46 5.27 14.73
C ALA A 76 -6.67 5.25 15.68
N LYS A 77 -7.01 4.08 16.22
CA LYS A 77 -8.14 3.91 17.14
C LYS A 77 -7.87 4.60 18.48
N LYS A 78 -6.66 4.38 19.04
CA LYS A 78 -6.19 5.04 20.28
C LYS A 78 -6.14 6.57 20.12
N ALA A 79 -5.82 7.06 18.92
CA ALA A 79 -5.79 8.49 18.60
C ALA A 79 -7.19 9.11 18.40
N GLY A 80 -8.27 8.32 18.39
CA GLY A 80 -9.65 8.82 18.31
C GLY A 80 -10.15 9.10 16.89
N PHE A 81 -9.53 8.53 15.85
CA PHE A 81 -10.08 8.60 14.50
C PHE A 81 -11.44 7.89 14.42
N SER A 82 -12.28 8.31 13.47
CA SER A 82 -13.58 7.68 13.21
C SER A 82 -13.48 6.41 12.38
N GLY A 83 -12.33 6.18 11.74
CA GLY A 83 -12.02 5.03 10.90
C GLY A 83 -10.65 5.18 10.25
N ILE A 84 -10.34 4.27 9.34
CA ILE A 84 -9.06 4.25 8.61
C ILE A 84 -9.30 4.06 7.10
N GLU A 85 -8.35 4.53 6.30
CA GLU A 85 -8.27 4.25 4.87
C GLU A 85 -6.96 3.52 4.55
N VAL A 86 -7.01 2.34 3.97
CA VAL A 86 -5.80 1.65 3.50
C VAL A 86 -5.38 2.25 2.15
N HIS A 87 -4.20 2.88 2.10
CA HIS A 87 -3.70 3.46 0.86
C HIS A 87 -3.10 2.37 -0.06
N SER A 88 -3.88 1.92 -1.04
CA SER A 88 -3.50 0.91 -2.05
C SER A 88 -3.48 1.49 -3.48
N ALA A 89 -3.00 2.72 -3.61
CA ALA A 89 -3.09 3.52 -4.84
C ALA A 89 -1.82 4.33 -5.08
N ASN A 90 -1.78 5.04 -6.20
CA ASN A 90 -0.78 6.04 -6.58
C ASN A 90 0.66 5.52 -6.50
N GLY A 91 0.86 4.23 -6.78
CA GLY A 91 2.18 3.62 -6.85
C GLY A 91 2.93 3.48 -5.55
N TYR A 92 2.23 3.46 -4.42
CA TYR A 92 2.81 3.10 -3.12
C TYR A 92 2.80 1.60 -2.88
N LEU A 93 3.32 1.13 -1.73
CA LEU A 93 3.76 -0.25 -1.56
C LEU A 93 2.72 -1.29 -1.97
N ILE A 94 1.49 -1.19 -1.50
CA ILE A 94 0.44 -2.17 -1.85
C ILE A 94 0.16 -2.15 -3.36
N ASN A 95 0.09 -0.97 -3.98
CA ASN A 95 -0.08 -0.86 -5.44
C ASN A 95 1.12 -1.45 -6.20
N GLN A 96 2.35 -1.35 -5.65
CA GLN A 96 3.54 -1.97 -6.21
C GLN A 96 3.46 -3.51 -6.23
N PHE A 97 2.69 -4.13 -5.33
CA PHE A 97 2.38 -5.56 -5.37
C PHE A 97 1.25 -5.89 -6.36
N LEU A 98 0.23 -5.04 -6.48
CA LEU A 98 -0.92 -5.32 -7.37
C LEU A 98 -0.54 -5.29 -8.86
N ASP A 99 0.27 -4.33 -9.26
CA ASP A 99 0.61 -4.06 -10.67
C ASP A 99 1.68 -5.01 -11.20
N SER A 100 1.42 -5.61 -12.37
CA SER A 100 2.36 -6.53 -13.05
C SER A 100 3.67 -5.86 -13.48
N LYS A 101 3.63 -4.53 -13.74
CA LYS A 101 4.82 -3.75 -14.08
C LYS A 101 5.87 -3.73 -12.97
N THR A 102 5.44 -3.71 -11.71
CA THR A 102 6.33 -3.52 -10.56
C THR A 102 6.53 -4.77 -9.72
N ASN A 103 5.59 -5.72 -9.80
CA ASN A 103 5.69 -7.00 -9.11
C ASN A 103 6.16 -8.10 -10.06
N LEU A 104 7.47 -8.37 -10.01
CA LEU A 104 8.15 -9.41 -10.77
C LEU A 104 8.49 -10.63 -9.90
N ARG A 105 7.82 -10.79 -8.75
CA ARG A 105 8.07 -11.92 -7.85
C ARG A 105 7.63 -13.24 -8.46
N THR A 106 8.31 -14.30 -8.06
CA THR A 106 8.04 -15.69 -8.47
C THR A 106 7.51 -16.57 -7.34
N ASP A 107 7.33 -15.98 -6.14
CA ASP A 107 6.74 -16.64 -4.98
C ASP A 107 5.21 -16.41 -4.90
N ASP A 108 4.62 -16.77 -3.77
CA ASP A 108 3.17 -16.65 -3.54
C ASP A 108 2.65 -15.21 -3.50
N TYR A 109 3.52 -14.21 -3.61
CA TYR A 109 3.14 -12.80 -3.68
C TYR A 109 3.28 -12.20 -5.10
N GLY A 110 3.62 -12.99 -6.13
CA GLY A 110 3.73 -12.53 -7.52
C GLY A 110 3.17 -13.48 -8.58
N GLY A 111 3.25 -13.04 -9.84
CA GLY A 111 2.75 -13.77 -11.00
C GLY A 111 1.23 -13.64 -11.16
N SER A 112 0.46 -14.56 -10.56
CA SER A 112 -0.99 -14.63 -10.73
C SER A 112 -1.73 -13.47 -10.06
N LEU A 113 -2.97 -13.20 -10.50
CA LEU A 113 -3.82 -12.17 -9.88
C LEU A 113 -4.06 -12.41 -8.39
N ASP A 114 -4.25 -13.67 -7.98
CA ASP A 114 -4.42 -14.03 -6.57
C ASP A 114 -3.16 -13.73 -5.74
N ASN A 115 -2.00 -14.10 -6.28
CA ASN A 115 -0.73 -13.88 -5.61
C ASN A 115 -0.40 -12.39 -5.48
N ARG A 116 -0.60 -11.59 -6.54
CA ARG A 116 -0.41 -10.13 -6.48
C ARG A 116 -1.38 -9.45 -5.51
N TYR A 117 -2.60 -9.96 -5.39
CA TYR A 117 -3.60 -9.49 -4.43
C TYR A 117 -3.30 -9.93 -2.98
N ARG A 118 -2.51 -11.00 -2.78
CA ARG A 118 -2.29 -11.62 -1.46
C ARG A 118 -1.81 -10.64 -0.40
N PHE A 119 -0.87 -9.77 -0.72
CA PHE A 119 -0.39 -8.77 0.25
C PHE A 119 -1.51 -7.82 0.69
N LEU A 120 -2.31 -7.29 -0.25
CA LEU A 120 -3.47 -6.47 0.08
C LEU A 120 -4.48 -7.25 0.93
N LYS A 121 -4.74 -8.51 0.60
CA LYS A 121 -5.64 -9.38 1.36
C LYS A 121 -5.21 -9.53 2.82
N GLU A 122 -3.91 -9.77 3.05
CA GLU A 122 -3.34 -9.93 4.40
C GLU A 122 -3.41 -8.62 5.19
N VAL A 123 -3.10 -7.47 4.55
CA VAL A 123 -3.27 -6.15 5.17
C VAL A 123 -4.74 -5.90 5.54
N MET A 124 -5.68 -6.15 4.62
CA MET A 124 -7.11 -5.94 4.88
C MET A 124 -7.62 -6.83 6.01
N ALA A 125 -7.26 -8.13 6.01
CA ALA A 125 -7.62 -9.04 7.09
C ALA A 125 -7.13 -8.53 8.44
N SER A 126 -5.86 -8.08 8.51
CA SER A 126 -5.25 -7.61 9.74
C SER A 126 -5.87 -6.32 10.28
N VAL A 127 -6.18 -5.33 9.43
CA VAL A 127 -6.81 -4.09 9.92
C VAL A 127 -8.28 -4.29 10.33
N LEU A 128 -8.96 -5.27 9.74
CA LEU A 128 -10.35 -5.64 10.08
C LEU A 128 -10.45 -6.39 11.42
N GLU A 129 -9.36 -6.92 11.97
CA GLU A 129 -9.33 -7.41 13.35
C GLU A 129 -9.48 -6.26 14.37
N ILE A 130 -9.10 -5.03 13.98
CA ILE A 130 -9.11 -3.85 14.84
C ILE A 130 -10.36 -2.97 14.63
N TRP A 131 -10.81 -2.85 13.39
CA TRP A 131 -11.89 -1.96 12.99
C TRP A 131 -13.05 -2.75 12.37
N PRO A 132 -14.32 -2.41 12.71
CA PRO A 132 -15.46 -2.92 11.97
C PRO A 132 -15.38 -2.45 10.50
N ALA A 133 -15.85 -3.28 9.58
CA ALA A 133 -15.67 -3.07 8.14
C ALA A 133 -16.23 -1.73 7.65
N GLU A 134 -17.33 -1.25 8.24
CA GLU A 134 -17.97 0.02 7.90
C GLU A 134 -17.12 1.24 8.29
N ARG A 135 -16.07 1.04 9.08
CA ARG A 135 -15.07 2.07 9.47
C ARG A 135 -13.73 1.87 8.77
N VAL A 136 -13.64 0.97 7.81
CA VAL A 136 -12.46 0.75 6.97
C VAL A 136 -12.80 1.12 5.53
N GLY A 137 -12.02 2.04 4.98
CA GLY A 137 -11.99 2.34 3.56
C GLY A 137 -10.74 1.80 2.89
N ILE A 138 -10.77 1.73 1.57
CA ILE A 138 -9.59 1.44 0.75
C ILE A 138 -9.54 2.40 -0.43
N ARG A 139 -8.33 2.86 -0.75
CA ARG A 139 -8.09 3.71 -1.93
C ARG A 139 -7.36 2.94 -3.02
N LEU A 140 -7.87 3.03 -4.25
CA LEU A 140 -7.31 2.39 -5.45
C LEU A 140 -7.05 3.43 -6.55
N SER A 141 -6.14 3.10 -7.49
CA SER A 141 -5.90 3.93 -8.68
C SER A 141 -5.81 3.05 -9.93
N PRO A 142 -6.94 2.50 -10.41
CA PRO A 142 -6.94 1.38 -11.36
C PRO A 142 -6.17 1.60 -12.66
N ASN A 143 -6.20 2.82 -13.20
CA ASN A 143 -5.48 3.21 -14.41
C ASN A 143 -4.46 4.33 -14.12
N GLY A 144 -4.01 4.43 -12.86
CA GLY A 144 -3.07 5.45 -12.43
C GLY A 144 -1.65 5.13 -12.91
N VAL A 145 -0.98 6.13 -13.50
CA VAL A 145 0.42 6.02 -13.96
C VAL A 145 1.40 6.78 -13.07
N PHE A 146 0.90 7.49 -12.05
CA PHE A 146 1.71 8.23 -11.08
C PHE A 146 2.70 7.30 -10.37
N ASN A 147 3.88 7.81 -10.00
CA ASN A 147 4.99 7.01 -9.43
C ASN A 147 5.46 5.85 -10.32
N ASP A 148 5.53 6.11 -11.64
CA ASP A 148 5.99 5.15 -12.66
C ASP A 148 5.20 3.83 -12.62
N MET A 149 3.89 3.92 -12.43
CA MET A 149 2.97 2.79 -12.41
C MET A 149 2.32 2.58 -13.78
N GLY A 150 1.28 1.76 -13.82
CA GLY A 150 0.53 1.40 -15.01
C GLY A 150 0.96 0.03 -15.53
N SER A 151 -0.01 -0.84 -15.75
CA SER A 151 0.24 -2.21 -16.21
C SER A 151 -0.72 -2.52 -17.36
N PRO A 152 -0.32 -3.29 -18.40
CA PRO A 152 -1.21 -3.60 -19.52
C PRO A 152 -2.45 -4.40 -19.10
N ASP A 153 -2.34 -5.19 -18.03
CA ASP A 153 -3.40 -6.01 -17.43
C ASP A 153 -4.12 -5.30 -16.26
N PHE A 154 -4.14 -3.97 -16.24
CA PHE A 154 -4.77 -3.20 -15.17
C PHE A 154 -6.27 -3.50 -15.03
N ARG A 155 -6.98 -3.73 -16.15
CA ARG A 155 -8.42 -4.03 -16.12
C ARG A 155 -8.66 -5.33 -15.38
N GLU A 156 -7.94 -6.38 -15.74
CA GLU A 156 -8.01 -7.71 -15.12
C GLU A 156 -7.64 -7.63 -13.64
N THR A 157 -6.55 -6.93 -13.32
CA THR A 157 -6.05 -6.73 -11.96
C THR A 157 -7.09 -6.07 -11.07
N PHE A 158 -7.58 -4.89 -11.45
CA PHE A 158 -8.47 -4.13 -10.58
C PHE A 158 -9.91 -4.66 -10.59
N LEU A 159 -10.37 -5.34 -11.66
CA LEU A 159 -11.62 -6.11 -11.62
C LEU A 159 -11.54 -7.30 -10.68
N TYR A 160 -10.39 -7.99 -10.62
CA TYR A 160 -10.17 -9.04 -9.63
C TYR A 160 -10.16 -8.46 -8.22
N THR A 161 -9.33 -7.43 -7.99
CA THR A 161 -9.19 -6.77 -6.69
C THR A 161 -10.53 -6.28 -6.15
N ILE A 162 -11.34 -5.56 -6.95
CA ILE A 162 -12.64 -5.05 -6.48
C ILE A 162 -13.63 -6.17 -6.18
N LYS A 163 -13.62 -7.29 -6.93
CA LYS A 163 -14.45 -8.46 -6.63
C LYS A 163 -14.09 -9.13 -5.30
N GLN A 164 -12.82 -9.10 -4.91
CA GLN A 164 -12.40 -9.61 -3.60
C GLN A 164 -12.79 -8.64 -2.48
N LEU A 165 -12.56 -7.34 -2.68
CA LEU A 165 -12.91 -6.30 -1.70
C LEU A 165 -14.41 -6.20 -1.44
N ASN A 166 -15.25 -6.43 -2.46
CA ASN A 166 -16.71 -6.48 -2.31
C ASN A 166 -17.21 -7.56 -1.34
N LYS A 167 -16.36 -8.53 -0.96
CA LYS A 167 -16.72 -9.58 0.02
C LYS A 167 -16.49 -9.15 1.47
N LEU A 168 -15.90 -7.96 1.69
CA LEU A 168 -15.48 -7.48 3.00
C LEU A 168 -16.42 -6.45 3.60
N ASP A 169 -17.48 -6.04 2.89
CA ASP A 169 -18.46 -5.04 3.33
C ASP A 169 -17.83 -3.75 3.87
N LEU A 170 -16.78 -3.27 3.20
CA LEU A 170 -16.04 -2.07 3.57
C LEU A 170 -16.95 -0.83 3.56
N GLY A 171 -16.67 0.11 4.45
CA GLY A 171 -17.41 1.37 4.54
C GLY A 171 -17.39 2.17 3.24
N TYR A 172 -16.28 2.10 2.49
CA TYR A 172 -16.18 2.68 1.15
C TYR A 172 -14.98 2.16 0.34
N VAL A 173 -15.05 2.37 -0.97
CA VAL A 173 -13.92 2.30 -1.90
C VAL A 173 -13.72 3.69 -2.51
N HIS A 174 -12.49 4.17 -2.50
CA HIS A 174 -12.06 5.48 -3.01
C HIS A 174 -11.23 5.29 -4.28
#